data_AF-A0A1B6GUT9-F1
#
_entry.id   AF-A0A1B6GUT9-F1
#
_cell.length_a   1.000
_cell.length_b   1.000
_cell.length_c   1.000
_cell.angle_alpha   90.00
_cell.angle_beta   90.00
_cell.angle_gamma   90.00
#
_symmetry.space_group_name_H-M   'P 1'
#
loop_
_entity.id
_entity.type
_entity.pdbx_description
1 polymer ?
#
loop_
_entity_poly.entity_id
_entity_poly.type
_entity_poly.pdbx_seq_one_letter_code
_entity_poly.pdbx_strand_id
1 'polypeptide(L)'
;AERKKHEESEREILLRAAKSRSKTEDPEQVKLKAKAKEMQRAELEEMRQRESNLTALQAIGPRKKFKLDDAIAPLAQKIPGFNITVPSRAPPMQRIKRVSMRDLLFLLEQEKDTCKNSLLFKLYQKS
;
A
#
# COMPACT_ATOMS: atom_id res chain seq x y z
N ALA A 1 -35.27 -12.21 40.83
CA ALA A 1 -34.73 -11.87 39.51
C ALA A 1 -34.77 -13.05 38.54
N GLU A 2 -34.52 -14.29 38.99
CA GLU A 2 -34.49 -15.48 38.12
C GLU A 2 -35.85 -15.91 37.56
N ARG A 3 -36.94 -15.83 38.34
CA ARG A 3 -38.30 -16.19 37.86
C ARG A 3 -38.78 -15.33 36.70
N LYS A 4 -38.49 -14.01 36.73
CA LYS A 4 -38.82 -13.10 35.63
C LYS A 4 -38.06 -13.44 34.35
N LYS A 5 -36.78 -13.84 34.47
CA LYS A 5 -35.93 -14.23 33.34
C LYS A 5 -36.39 -15.55 32.70
N HIS A 6 -36.90 -16.47 33.52
CA HIS A 6 -37.48 -17.74 33.03
C HIS A 6 -38.77 -17.49 32.26
N GLU A 7 -39.68 -16.69 32.83
CA GLU A 7 -40.96 -16.33 32.20
C GLU A 7 -40.77 -15.52 30.91
N GLU A 8 -39.73 -14.68 30.85
CA GLU A 8 -39.32 -13.99 29.61
C GLU A 8 -38.81 -14.96 28.55
N SER A 9 -38.04 -15.98 28.95
CA SER A 9 -37.51 -16.99 28.02
C SER A 9 -38.61 -17.90 27.47
N GLU A 10 -39.58 -18.30 28.30
CA GLU A 10 -40.73 -19.07 27.85
C GLU A 10 -41.62 -18.26 26.90
N ARG A 11 -41.82 -16.97 27.19
CA ARG A 11 -42.54 -16.04 26.32
C ARG A 11 -41.81 -15.81 24.99
N GLU A 12 -40.49 -15.72 25.01
CA GLU A 12 -39.66 -15.57 23.81
C GLU A 12 -39.72 -16.84 22.93
N ILE A 13 -39.67 -18.03 23.54
CA ILE A 13 -39.78 -19.31 22.82
C ILE A 13 -41.18 -19.47 22.21
N LEU A 14 -42.24 -19.11 22.95
CA LEU A 14 -43.61 -19.18 22.44
C LEU A 14 -43.84 -18.21 21.28
N LEU A 15 -43.34 -16.97 21.40
CA LEU A 15 -43.39 -15.97 20.33
C LEU A 15 -42.58 -16.40 19.11
N ARG A 16 -41.40 -17.00 19.31
CA ARG A 16 -40.54 -17.54 18.25
C ARG A 16 -41.20 -18.69 17.51
N ALA A 17 -41.84 -19.61 18.23
CA ALA A 17 -42.58 -20.73 17.66
C ALA A 17 -43.80 -20.24 16.85
N ALA A 18 -44.54 -19.25 17.36
CA ALA A 18 -45.66 -18.64 16.64
C ALA A 18 -45.21 -17.93 15.35
N LYS A 19 -44.10 -17.18 15.39
CA LYS A 19 -43.54 -16.47 14.23
C LYS A 19 -42.94 -17.40 13.17
N SER A 20 -42.46 -18.59 13.56
CA SER A 20 -41.86 -19.57 12.64
C SER A 20 -42.85 -20.35 11.76
N ARG A 21 -44.17 -20.20 11.96
CA ARG A 21 -45.20 -20.95 11.23
C ARG A 21 -45.58 -20.34 9.87
N SER A 22 -45.21 -19.07 9.59
CA SER A 22 -45.42 -18.42 8.28
C SER A 22 -44.18 -18.57 7.40
N LYS A 23 -44.22 -19.55 6.50
CA LYS A 23 -43.11 -20.21 5.79
C LYS A 23 -42.53 -19.43 4.58
N THR A 24 -42.51 -18.10 4.65
CA THR A 24 -41.71 -17.23 3.78
C THR A 24 -40.84 -16.42 4.71
N GLU A 25 -39.51 -16.57 4.64
CA GLU A 25 -38.58 -15.82 5.50
C GLU A 25 -39.01 -14.34 5.56
N ASP A 26 -39.38 -13.90 6.76
CA ASP A 26 -39.81 -12.53 7.01
C ASP A 26 -38.68 -11.60 6.52
N PRO A 27 -38.95 -10.65 5.59
CA PRO A 27 -37.92 -9.78 5.04
C PRO A 27 -37.13 -9.01 6.11
N GLU A 28 -37.72 -8.82 7.30
CA GLU A 28 -37.02 -8.24 8.44
C GLU A 28 -35.94 -9.18 9.02
N GLN A 29 -36.18 -10.49 9.02
CA GLN A 29 -35.25 -11.48 9.56
C GLN A 29 -34.00 -11.64 8.68
N VAL A 30 -34.17 -11.54 7.36
CA VAL A 30 -33.04 -11.51 6.39
C VAL A 30 -32.17 -10.27 6.62
N LYS A 31 -32.79 -9.10 6.79
CA LYS A 31 -32.06 -7.85 7.11
C LYS A 31 -31.31 -7.94 8.43
N LEU A 32 -31.94 -8.52 9.47
CA LEU A 32 -31.28 -8.74 10.76
C LEU A 32 -30.05 -9.65 10.64
N LYS A 33 -30.18 -10.76 9.89
CA LYS A 33 -29.08 -11.70 9.66
C LYS A 33 -27.94 -11.08 8.84
N ALA A 34 -28.28 -10.28 7.81
CA ALA A 34 -27.28 -9.55 7.02
C ALA A 34 -26.53 -8.54 7.88
N LYS A 35 -27.24 -7.76 8.70
CA LYS A 35 -26.66 -6.78 9.63
C LYS A 35 -25.75 -7.43 10.68
N ALA A 36 -26.14 -8.58 11.22
CA ALA A 36 -25.30 -9.33 12.16
C ALA A 36 -23.99 -9.82 11.52
N LYS A 37 -24.06 -10.32 10.28
CA LYS A 37 -22.87 -10.76 9.53
C LYS A 37 -21.94 -9.61 9.16
N GLU A 38 -22.51 -8.47 8.77
CA GLU A 38 -21.74 -7.26 8.47
C GLU A 38 -21.03 -6.73 9.71
N MET A 39 -21.71 -6.70 10.86
CA MET A 39 -21.12 -6.30 12.14
C MET A 39 -19.93 -7.19 12.52
N GLN A 40 -20.06 -8.52 12.41
CA GLN A 40 -18.95 -9.45 12.68
C GLN A 40 -17.77 -9.24 11.72
N ARG A 41 -18.04 -8.96 10.44
CA ARG A 41 -16.99 -8.70 9.45
C ARG A 41 -16.25 -7.40 9.76
N ALA A 42 -16.99 -6.34 10.10
CA ALA A 42 -16.42 -5.06 10.48
C ALA A 42 -15.55 -5.17 11.74
N GLU A 43 -16.00 -5.92 12.75
CA GLU A 43 -15.24 -6.15 13.99
C GLU A 43 -13.91 -6.87 13.73
N LEU A 44 -13.91 -7.92 12.91
CA LEU A 44 -12.68 -8.62 12.51
C LEU A 44 -11.72 -7.73 11.72
N GLU A 45 -12.23 -6.92 10.81
CA GLU A 45 -11.41 -6.01 10.01
C GLU A 45 -10.82 -4.88 10.86
N GLU A 46 -11.58 -4.36 11.82
CA GLU A 46 -11.10 -3.36 12.76
C GLU A 46 -9.99 -3.92 13.66
N MET A 47 -10.14 -5.15 14.16
CA MET A 47 -9.07 -5.83 14.89
C MET A 47 -7.81 -5.98 14.05
N ARG A 48 -7.94 -6.44 12.80
CA ARG A 48 -6.80 -6.55 11.87
C ARG A 48 -6.14 -5.19 11.62
N GLN A 49 -6.94 -4.14 11.48
CA GLN A 49 -6.42 -2.79 11.26
C GLN A 49 -5.68 -2.26 12.51
N ARG A 50 -6.22 -2.51 13.71
CA ARG A 50 -5.55 -2.17 14.98
C ARG A 50 -4.21 -2.89 15.13
N GLU A 51 -4.14 -4.18 14.82
CA GLU A 51 -2.89 -4.96 14.83
C GLU A 51 -1.87 -4.43 13.81
N SER A 52 -2.33 -4.14 12.59
CA SER A 52 -1.50 -3.51 11.55
C SER A 52 -0.94 -2.17 12.01
N ASN A 53 -1.77 -1.31 12.61
CA ASN A 53 -1.36 -0.01 13.15
C ASN A 53 -0.35 -0.14 14.29
N LEU A 54 -0.56 -1.10 15.20
CA LEU A 54 0.37 -1.39 16.29
C LEU A 54 1.75 -1.81 15.74
N THR A 55 1.75 -2.69 14.74
CA THR A 55 2.97 -3.14 14.06
C THR A 55 3.66 -1.98 13.34
N ALA A 56 2.90 -1.11 12.66
CA ALA A 56 3.43 0.07 12.00
C ALA A 56 4.08 1.04 13.00
N LEU A 57 3.46 1.28 14.16
CA LEU A 57 4.04 2.10 15.22
C LEU A 57 5.34 1.51 15.77
N GLN A 58 5.39 0.18 15.96
CA GLN A 58 6.61 -0.52 16.34
C GLN A 58 7.72 -0.39 15.27
N ALA A 59 7.35 -0.46 13.99
CA ALA A 59 8.30 -0.38 12.87
C ALA A 59 8.80 1.04 12.55
N ILE A 60 7.97 2.08 12.76
CA ILE A 60 8.35 3.49 12.50
C ILE A 60 9.58 3.90 13.32
N GLY A 61 9.73 3.36 14.52
CA GLY A 61 10.89 3.59 15.39
C GLY A 61 11.15 5.07 15.72
N PRO A 62 12.23 5.39 16.45
CA PRO A 62 12.62 6.77 16.73
C PRO A 62 13.00 7.49 15.42
N ARG A 63 12.12 8.36 14.92
CA ARG A 63 12.37 9.15 13.70
C ARG A 63 13.53 10.11 13.96
N LYS A 64 14.71 9.85 13.38
CA LYS A 64 15.74 10.87 13.22
C LYS A 64 15.20 11.94 12.29
N LYS A 65 14.95 13.15 12.80
CA LYS A 65 14.66 14.30 11.95
C LYS A 65 15.89 14.52 11.06
N PHE A 66 15.79 14.16 9.79
CA PHE A 66 16.83 14.46 8.82
C PHE A 66 16.90 15.98 8.72
N LYS A 67 17.99 16.57 9.20
CA LYS A 67 18.33 17.95 8.88
C LYS A 67 18.59 17.96 7.38
N LEU A 68 17.85 18.82 6.66
CA LEU A 68 17.84 18.85 5.20
C LEU A 68 19.18 19.27 4.57
N ASP A 69 20.17 19.68 5.37
CA ASP A 69 21.46 20.16 4.89
C ASP A 69 22.55 19.08 4.76
N ASP A 70 22.41 17.90 5.38
CA ASP A 70 23.42 16.84 5.36
C ASP A 70 23.06 15.68 4.42
N ALA A 71 22.71 15.99 3.16
CA ALA A 71 22.43 14.99 2.13
C ALA A 71 23.69 14.21 1.65
N ILE A 72 24.74 14.10 2.46
CA ILE A 72 25.97 13.35 2.14
C ILE A 72 26.55 12.65 3.39
N ALA A 73 25.82 11.68 3.96
CA ALA A 73 26.44 10.62 4.79
C ALA A 73 25.53 9.37 4.85
N PRO A 74 26.05 8.14 4.69
CA PRO A 74 25.25 6.94 4.83
C PRO A 74 24.94 6.71 6.31
N LEU A 75 23.64 6.72 6.65
CA LEU A 75 23.13 6.48 7.99
C LEU A 75 23.30 5.01 8.38
N ALA A 76 24.49 4.61 8.84
CA ALA A 76 24.68 3.36 9.56
C ALA A 76 24.22 3.54 11.02
N GLN A 77 22.95 3.22 11.32
CA GLN A 77 22.48 3.08 12.69
C GLN A 77 22.82 1.68 13.19
N LYS A 78 23.82 1.59 14.08
CA LYS A 78 24.18 0.36 14.79
C LYS A 78 23.13 0.08 15.88
N ILE A 79 22.13 -0.74 15.56
CA ILE A 79 21.22 -1.35 16.54
C ILE A 79 21.91 -2.64 17.02
N PRO A 80 22.14 -2.84 18.33
CA PRO A 80 22.79 -4.05 18.82
C PRO A 80 21.88 -5.26 18.54
N GLY A 81 22.34 -6.20 17.71
CA GLY A 81 21.61 -7.42 17.35
C GLY A 81 20.90 -7.40 15.99
N PHE A 82 20.93 -6.30 15.25
CA PHE A 82 20.35 -6.24 13.90
C PHE A 82 21.42 -5.88 12.86
N ASN A 83 21.94 -6.88 12.18
CA ASN A 83 22.75 -6.68 10.97
C ASN A 83 21.80 -6.30 9.83
N ILE A 84 21.40 -5.02 9.78
CA ILE A 84 20.87 -4.47 8.52
C ILE A 84 22.06 -4.39 7.58
N THR A 85 22.19 -5.39 6.72
CA THR A 85 22.90 -5.20 5.46
C THR A 85 22.07 -4.19 4.68
N VAL A 86 22.29 -2.90 4.95
CA VAL A 86 21.83 -1.86 4.05
C VAL A 86 22.39 -2.26 2.69
N PRO A 87 21.56 -2.48 1.65
CA PRO A 87 22.11 -2.70 0.33
C PRO A 87 22.99 -1.48 0.09
N SER A 88 24.31 -1.72 0.03
CA SER A 88 25.30 -0.69 -0.26
C SER A 88 24.69 0.12 -1.38
N ARG A 89 24.34 1.38 -1.09
CA ARG A 89 23.57 2.24 -1.99
C ARG A 89 24.28 2.15 -3.32
N ALA A 90 23.70 1.36 -4.24
CA ALA A 90 24.30 1.19 -5.55
C ALA A 90 24.50 2.63 -6.05
N PRO A 91 25.71 2.98 -6.53
CA PRO A 91 25.95 4.33 -7.00
C PRO A 91 24.78 4.70 -7.92
N PRO A 92 24.17 5.90 -7.73
CA PRO A 92 22.96 6.24 -8.45
C PRO A 92 23.20 5.98 -9.93
N MET A 93 22.45 5.04 -10.50
CA MET A 93 22.58 4.68 -11.90
C MET A 93 22.39 5.97 -12.69
N GLN A 94 23.44 6.39 -13.40
CA GLN A 94 23.38 7.62 -14.18
C GLN A 94 22.25 7.47 -15.20
N ARG A 95 21.27 8.37 -15.13
CA ARG A 95 20.13 8.33 -16.03
C ARG A 95 20.62 8.71 -17.43
N ILE A 96 20.67 7.74 -18.33
CA ILE A 96 21.07 7.95 -19.72
C ILE A 96 20.00 8.76 -20.43
N LYS A 97 20.37 9.90 -21.03
CA LYS A 97 19.53 10.61 -22.00
C LYS A 97 19.59 9.87 -23.33
N ARG A 98 18.45 9.39 -23.82
CA ARG A 98 18.34 8.76 -25.13
C ARG A 98 17.95 9.82 -26.16
N VAL A 99 18.56 9.78 -27.34
CA VAL A 99 18.25 10.66 -28.47
C VAL A 99 18.03 9.79 -29.71
N SER A 100 17.16 10.25 -30.62
CA SER A 100 16.99 9.59 -31.91
C SER A 100 18.18 9.88 -32.82
N MET A 101 18.46 8.99 -33.77
CA MET A 101 19.47 9.22 -34.81
C MET A 101 19.18 10.50 -35.60
N ARG A 102 17.89 10.76 -35.88
CA ARG A 102 17.44 11.99 -36.56
C ARG A 102 17.79 13.25 -35.77
N ASP A 103 17.59 13.22 -34.46
CA ASP A 103 17.86 14.37 -33.59
C ASP A 103 19.37 14.62 -33.47
N LEU A 104 20.17 13.54 -33.43
CA LEU A 104 21.63 13.63 -33.41
C LEU A 104 22.19 14.21 -34.72
N LEU A 105 21.69 13.75 -35.87
CA LEU A 105 22.06 14.31 -37.18
C LEU A 105 21.74 15.79 -37.26
N PHE A 106 20.51 16.17 -36.87
CA PHE A 106 20.09 17.58 -36.89
C PHE A 106 21.00 18.47 -36.04
N LEU A 107 21.31 18.06 -34.81
CA LEU A 107 22.20 18.83 -33.93
C LEU A 107 23.60 18.98 -34.53
N LEU A 108 24.17 17.89 -35.06
CA LEU A 108 25.51 17.90 -35.63
C LEU A 108 25.61 18.76 -36.91
N GLU A 109 24.51 18.90 -37.67
CA GLU A 109 24.44 19.80 -38.83
C GLU A 109 24.40 21.29 -38.44
N GLN A 110 23.70 21.63 -37.35
CA GLN A 110 23.54 23.02 -36.93
C GLN A 110 24.81 23.59 -36.28
N GLU A 111 25.59 22.76 -35.59
CA GLU A 111 26.82 23.19 -34.92
C GLU A 111 27.99 23.33 -35.91
N LYS A 112 28.61 24.52 -35.95
CA LYS A 112 29.68 24.88 -36.90
C LYS A 112 30.92 23.98 -36.80
N ASP A 113 31.19 23.45 -35.62
CA ASP A 113 32.37 22.64 -35.33
C ASP A 113 32.17 21.17 -35.71
N THR A 114 30.91 20.71 -35.76
CA THR A 114 30.58 19.30 -36.01
C THR A 114 30.03 19.04 -37.40
N CYS A 115 29.52 20.06 -38.09
CA CYS A 115 28.84 19.92 -39.39
C CYS A 115 29.75 19.43 -40.53
N LYS A 116 31.07 19.59 -40.39
CA LYS A 116 32.07 19.06 -41.35
C LYS A 116 32.85 17.87 -40.80
N ASN A 117 32.50 17.39 -39.62
CA ASN A 117 33.22 16.30 -38.97
C ASN A 117 32.89 14.97 -39.67
N SER A 118 33.90 14.11 -39.83
CA SER A 118 33.76 12.74 -40.33
C SER A 118 32.71 11.92 -39.58
N LEU A 119 32.43 12.26 -38.31
CA LEU A 119 31.38 11.63 -37.52
C LEU A 119 30.00 11.79 -38.16
N LEU A 120 29.65 12.98 -38.63
CA LEU A 120 28.36 13.26 -39.27
C LEU A 120 28.17 12.38 -40.51
N PHE A 121 29.20 12.29 -41.37
CA PHE A 121 29.18 11.44 -42.56
C PHE A 121 29.01 9.96 -42.23
N LYS A 122 29.68 9.47 -41.18
CA LYS A 122 29.51 8.07 -40.71
C LYS A 122 28.11 7.79 -40.16
N LEU A 123 27.46 8.78 -39.55
CA LEU A 123 26.10 8.64 -39.04
C LEU A 123 25.09 8.65 -40.20
N TYR A 124 25.33 9.45 -41.24
CA TYR A 124 24.52 9.44 -42.47
C TYR A 124 24.47 8.08 -43.16
N GLN A 125 25.58 7.34 -43.17
CA GLN A 125 25.62 5.99 -43.73
C GLN A 125 24.88 4.94 -42.91
N LYS A 126 24.54 5.24 -41.65
CA LYS A 126 23.89 4.33 -40.71
C LYS A 126 22.41 4.66 -40.49
N SER A 127 21.91 5.71 -41.11
CA SER A 127 20.55 6.25 -40.93
C SER A 127 19.60 5.78 -42.02
#